data_AF-A0A7V3QWT2-F1
#
_entry.id   AF-A0A7V3QWT2-F1
#
_cell.length_a   1.000
_cell.length_b   1.000
_cell.length_c   1.000
_cell.angle_alpha   90.00
_cell.angle_beta   90.00
_cell.angle_gamma   90.00
#
_symmetry.space_group_name_H-M   'P 1'
#
loop_
_entity.id
_entity.type
_entity.pdbx_description
1 polymer ?
#
loop_
_entity_poly.entity_id
_entity_poly.type
_entity_poly.pdbx_seq_one_letter_code
_entity_poly.pdbx_strand_id
1 'polypeptide(L)'
;MSDFLGRVLSVGVLGGLFWVAADRPGRMAWAALGAFLLGAWAVRPLNVIWVVLAPFVGMILYILRPSNSGPAQKRAAWPFVLRLVAVALLPLLAFCGLRLLAVNDFGVVSFGGYQASGLAVGLLDPSLVEKAPADVRPLAQALLAERQRKGVPAVVGPRGMDLRLWKRDFNIEAWDIAAPVAAKLYGQDTVLANRRLGELSRYVLRRYLRAYLLFALTNLWESLGGLLRFGLVLQVFLAIAIVLYSARLLTGAWPGRIDPGLPRPGAVAEQEWAVRNGFALAALLYGAVSTVFVALASVNLGRYSIAAGIFFPSLAAEWAFREGRTLWGYFRCRRVTH
;
A
#
# COMPACT_ATOMS: atom_id res chain seq x y z
N MET A 1 -6.69 16.66 4.27
CA MET A 1 -7.64 15.96 5.18
C MET A 1 -7.85 14.50 4.78
N SER A 2 -8.17 14.20 3.52
CA SER A 2 -8.40 12.82 3.02
C SER A 2 -7.24 11.85 3.30
N ASP A 3 -6.00 12.29 3.18
CA ASP A 3 -4.82 11.46 3.45
C ASP A 3 -4.75 10.94 4.89
N PHE A 4 -5.09 11.78 5.87
CA PHE A 4 -5.09 11.40 7.28
C PHE A 4 -6.26 10.46 7.59
N LEU A 5 -7.47 10.81 7.12
CA LEU A 5 -8.65 9.97 7.33
C LEU A 5 -8.49 8.57 6.70
N GLY A 6 -7.96 8.49 5.48
CA GLY A 6 -7.68 7.22 4.81
C GLY A 6 -6.67 6.35 5.57
N ARG A 7 -5.74 6.96 6.32
CA ARG A 7 -4.80 6.26 7.19
C ARG A 7 -5.48 5.72 8.46
N VAL A 8 -6.29 6.53 9.12
CA VAL A 8 -7.08 6.11 10.29
C VAL A 8 -8.00 4.94 9.93
N LEU A 9 -8.65 5.01 8.77
CA LEU A 9 -9.50 3.92 8.28
C LEU A 9 -8.70 2.64 7.98
N SER A 10 -7.49 2.74 7.41
CA SER A 10 -6.60 1.58 7.25
C SER A 10 -6.21 0.94 8.60
N VAL A 11 -5.99 1.74 9.64
CA VAL A 11 -5.78 1.22 11.02
C VAL A 11 -7.04 0.52 11.52
N GLY A 12 -8.21 1.11 11.28
CA GLY A 12 -9.52 0.50 11.59
C GLY A 12 -9.73 -0.83 10.87
N VAL A 13 -9.32 -0.97 9.60
CA VAL A 13 -9.36 -2.24 8.86
C VAL A 13 -8.53 -3.30 9.58
N LEU A 14 -7.28 -2.98 9.94
CA LEU A 14 -6.41 -3.94 10.63
C LEU A 14 -6.96 -4.32 12.01
N GLY A 15 -7.43 -3.35 12.80
CA GLY A 15 -8.10 -3.62 14.07
C GLY A 15 -9.35 -4.48 13.91
N GLY A 16 -10.16 -4.22 12.88
CA GLY A 16 -11.31 -5.02 12.50
C GLY A 16 -10.94 -6.46 12.12
N LEU A 17 -9.82 -6.65 11.41
CA LEU A 17 -9.28 -7.98 11.08
C LEU A 17 -8.90 -8.78 12.32
N PHE A 18 -8.24 -8.15 13.30
CA PHE A 18 -7.98 -8.79 14.60
C PHE A 18 -9.26 -9.14 15.35
N TRP A 19 -10.25 -8.24 15.33
CA TRP A 19 -11.52 -8.46 16.00
C TRP A 19 -12.30 -9.61 15.37
N VAL A 20 -12.35 -9.72 14.05
CA VAL A 20 -13.02 -10.84 13.38
C VAL A 20 -12.25 -12.15 13.50
N ALA A 21 -10.93 -12.11 13.67
CA ALA A 21 -10.09 -13.29 13.90
C ALA A 21 -10.15 -13.82 15.36
N ALA A 22 -10.85 -13.13 16.26
CA ALA A 22 -11.04 -13.56 17.65
C ALA A 22 -12.00 -14.77 17.77
N ASP A 23 -12.14 -15.33 18.99
CA ASP A 23 -12.81 -16.63 19.24
C ASP A 23 -14.23 -16.77 18.71
N ARG A 24 -15.00 -15.66 18.72
CA ARG A 24 -16.40 -15.64 18.35
C ARG A 24 -16.75 -14.26 17.80
N PRO A 25 -16.43 -13.95 16.53
CA PRO A 25 -16.68 -12.63 16.00
C PRO A 25 -18.19 -12.44 15.84
N GLY A 26 -18.76 -11.53 16.63
CA GLY A 26 -20.15 -11.14 16.51
C GLY A 26 -20.44 -10.42 15.19
N ARG A 27 -21.73 -10.29 14.84
CA ARG A 27 -22.16 -9.57 13.61
C ARG A 27 -21.61 -8.14 13.55
N MET A 28 -21.47 -7.48 14.70
CA MET A 28 -20.92 -6.13 14.81
C MET A 28 -19.47 -6.03 14.35
N ALA A 29 -18.63 -7.03 14.65
CA ALA A 29 -17.21 -7.02 14.21
C ALA A 29 -17.10 -7.07 12.68
N TRP A 30 -17.93 -7.90 12.04
CA TRP A 30 -17.99 -7.99 10.57
C TRP A 30 -18.54 -6.72 9.93
N ALA A 31 -19.59 -6.12 10.51
CA ALA A 31 -20.15 -4.86 10.03
C ALA A 31 -19.13 -3.71 10.16
N ALA A 32 -18.43 -3.63 11.29
CA ALA A 32 -17.37 -2.64 11.51
C ALA A 32 -16.22 -2.80 10.51
N LEU A 33 -15.75 -4.04 10.26
CA LEU A 33 -14.75 -4.32 9.25
C LEU A 33 -15.21 -3.88 7.85
N GLY A 34 -16.45 -4.21 7.47
CA GLY A 34 -17.03 -3.77 6.19
C GLY A 34 -17.09 -2.25 6.07
N ALA A 35 -17.49 -1.55 7.13
CA ALA A 35 -17.54 -0.09 7.17
C ALA A 35 -16.14 0.54 7.06
N PHE A 36 -15.14 -0.01 7.75
CA PHE A 36 -13.75 0.46 7.64
C PHE A 36 -13.17 0.20 6.26
N LEU A 37 -13.43 -0.97 5.66
CA LEU A 37 -12.98 -1.29 4.29
C LEU A 37 -13.60 -0.31 3.29
N LEU A 38 -14.93 -0.16 3.31
CA LEU A 38 -15.67 0.79 2.48
C LEU A 38 -15.12 2.21 2.63
N GLY A 39 -15.01 2.68 3.88
CA GLY A 39 -14.48 4.01 4.16
C GLY A 39 -13.04 4.17 3.66
N ALA A 40 -12.17 3.18 3.88
CA ALA A 40 -10.76 3.26 3.54
C ALA A 40 -10.56 3.52 2.05
N TRP A 41 -11.23 2.76 1.17
CA TRP A 41 -11.10 2.94 -0.27
C TRP A 41 -11.97 4.08 -0.83
N ALA A 42 -13.11 4.40 -0.21
CA ALA A 42 -13.95 5.52 -0.63
C ALA A 42 -13.27 6.87 -0.37
N VAL A 43 -12.60 7.03 0.78
CA VAL A 43 -11.85 8.25 1.12
C VAL A 43 -10.56 8.33 0.30
N ARG A 44 -9.92 7.19 0.05
CA ARG A 44 -8.66 7.12 -0.67
C ARG A 44 -8.63 5.88 -1.58
N PRO A 45 -8.85 6.02 -2.90
CA PRO A 45 -8.93 4.88 -3.82
C PRO A 45 -7.72 3.95 -3.80
N LEU A 46 -6.53 4.45 -3.45
CA LEU A 46 -5.32 3.63 -3.28
C LEU A 46 -5.50 2.51 -2.24
N ASN A 47 -6.35 2.72 -1.24
CA ASN A 47 -6.66 1.74 -0.21
C ASN A 47 -7.55 0.58 -0.72
N VAL A 48 -7.96 0.57 -1.99
CA VAL A 48 -8.61 -0.60 -2.62
C VAL A 48 -7.76 -1.87 -2.50
N ILE A 49 -6.45 -1.72 -2.30
CA ILE A 49 -5.54 -2.81 -1.98
C ILE A 49 -6.00 -3.65 -0.78
N TRP A 50 -6.70 -3.06 0.19
CA TRP A 50 -7.27 -3.80 1.32
C TRP A 50 -8.33 -4.79 0.90
N VAL A 51 -9.05 -4.55 -0.20
CA VAL A 51 -10.04 -5.50 -0.71
C VAL A 51 -9.39 -6.82 -1.09
N VAL A 52 -8.18 -6.75 -1.66
CA VAL A 52 -7.36 -7.92 -2.00
C VAL A 52 -6.66 -8.46 -0.76
N LEU A 53 -6.09 -7.59 0.08
CA LEU A 53 -5.20 -7.99 1.17
C LEU A 53 -5.93 -8.53 2.41
N ALA A 54 -7.14 -8.02 2.71
CA ALA A 54 -7.89 -8.38 3.92
C ALA A 54 -8.17 -9.89 4.03
N PRO A 55 -8.58 -10.62 2.98
CA PRO A 55 -8.70 -12.08 3.02
C PRO A 55 -7.40 -12.79 3.41
N PHE A 56 -6.24 -12.39 2.85
CA PHE A 56 -4.96 -13.02 3.14
C PHE A 56 -4.49 -12.73 4.58
N VAL A 57 -4.56 -11.46 5.01
CA VAL A 57 -4.18 -11.07 6.36
C VAL A 57 -5.11 -11.74 7.38
N GLY A 58 -6.42 -11.71 7.15
CA GLY A 58 -7.38 -12.38 8.03
C GLY A 58 -7.14 -13.88 8.11
N MET A 59 -6.86 -14.56 6.99
CA MET A 59 -6.51 -15.98 6.97
C MET A 59 -5.26 -16.27 7.82
N ILE A 60 -4.20 -15.47 7.67
CA ILE A 60 -2.99 -15.59 8.46
C ILE A 60 -3.30 -15.43 9.96
N LEU A 61 -4.05 -14.39 10.33
CA LEU A 61 -4.46 -14.15 11.73
C LEU A 61 -5.28 -15.31 12.29
N TYR A 62 -6.16 -15.89 11.47
CA TYR A 62 -6.94 -17.07 11.83
C TYR A 62 -6.05 -18.30 12.04
N ILE A 63 -5.04 -18.53 11.20
CA ILE A 63 -4.15 -19.69 11.32
C ILE A 63 -3.20 -19.58 12.51
N LEU A 64 -2.70 -18.38 12.80
CA LEU A 64 -1.77 -18.14 13.91
C LEU A 64 -2.41 -18.31 15.30
N ARG A 65 -3.71 -18.53 15.35
CA ARG A 65 -4.50 -18.63 16.57
C ARG A 65 -4.18 -19.94 17.33
N PRO A 66 -3.79 -19.89 18.62
CA PRO A 66 -3.39 -21.09 19.37
C PRO A 66 -4.49 -22.17 19.43
N SER A 67 -5.75 -21.73 19.56
CA SER A 67 -6.92 -22.62 19.60
C SER A 67 -7.21 -23.35 18.28
N ASN A 68 -6.53 -23.01 17.19
CA ASN A 68 -6.84 -23.49 15.83
C ASN A 68 -5.93 -24.63 15.35
N SER A 69 -5.25 -25.33 16.25
CA SER A 69 -4.28 -26.38 15.92
C SER A 69 -4.92 -27.71 15.45
N GLY A 70 -6.23 -27.91 15.61
CA GLY A 70 -6.95 -29.12 15.20
C GLY A 70 -7.38 -29.18 13.72
N PRO A 71 -7.50 -30.38 13.10
CA PRO A 71 -7.88 -30.55 11.70
C PRO A 71 -9.32 -30.09 11.39
N ALA A 72 -10.25 -30.23 12.34
CA ALA A 72 -11.62 -29.70 12.21
C ALA A 72 -11.63 -28.17 12.08
N GLN A 73 -10.71 -27.49 12.75
CA GLN A 73 -10.58 -26.04 12.72
C GLN A 73 -10.00 -25.53 11.39
N LYS A 74 -9.07 -26.28 10.79
CA LYS A 74 -8.56 -25.98 9.45
C LYS A 74 -9.67 -25.98 8.40
N ARG A 75 -10.67 -26.88 8.53
CA ARG A 75 -11.86 -26.88 7.66
C ARG A 75 -12.74 -25.65 7.89
N ALA A 76 -12.81 -25.14 9.12
CA ALA A 76 -13.54 -23.92 9.45
C ALA A 76 -12.87 -22.62 8.94
N ALA A 77 -11.60 -22.67 8.53
CA ALA A 77 -10.91 -21.53 7.92
C ALA A 77 -11.56 -21.09 6.59
N TRP A 78 -12.08 -22.04 5.80
CA TRP A 78 -12.63 -21.72 4.49
C TRP A 78 -13.90 -20.85 4.56
N PRO A 79 -14.93 -21.20 5.36
CA PRO A 79 -16.06 -20.30 5.61
C PRO A 79 -15.65 -18.92 6.12
N PHE A 80 -14.61 -18.84 6.96
CA PHE A 80 -14.09 -17.56 7.46
C PHE A 80 -13.48 -16.71 6.34
N VAL A 81 -12.64 -17.29 5.48
CA VAL A 81 -12.06 -16.61 4.32
C VAL A 81 -13.13 -16.18 3.33
N LEU A 82 -14.12 -17.04 3.03
CA LEU A 82 -15.23 -16.67 2.14
C LEU A 82 -16.02 -15.47 2.68
N ARG A 83 -16.25 -15.38 4.00
CA ARG A 83 -16.88 -14.21 4.63
C ARG A 83 -16.02 -12.96 4.51
N LEU A 84 -14.70 -13.06 4.69
CA LEU A 84 -13.78 -11.93 4.47
C LEU A 84 -13.82 -11.44 3.02
N VAL A 85 -13.77 -12.37 2.06
CA VAL A 85 -13.89 -12.06 0.64
C VAL A 85 -15.22 -11.37 0.36
N ALA A 86 -16.33 -11.87 0.92
CA ALA A 86 -17.65 -11.25 0.75
C ALA A 86 -17.71 -9.83 1.36
N VAL A 87 -17.24 -9.64 2.60
CA VAL A 87 -17.23 -8.33 3.27
C VAL A 87 -16.32 -7.33 2.55
N ALA A 88 -15.24 -7.79 1.94
CA ALA A 88 -14.33 -6.94 1.17
C ALA A 88 -14.85 -6.62 -0.24
N LEU A 89 -15.35 -7.62 -0.98
CA LEU A 89 -15.74 -7.47 -2.39
C LEU A 89 -17.15 -6.93 -2.58
N LEU A 90 -18.14 -7.35 -1.77
CA LEU A 90 -19.54 -6.97 -2.03
C LEU A 90 -19.76 -5.45 -2.00
N PRO A 91 -19.24 -4.67 -1.02
CA PRO A 91 -19.39 -3.21 -1.05
C PRO A 91 -18.72 -2.57 -2.27
N LEU A 92 -17.55 -3.09 -2.67
CA LEU A 92 -16.83 -2.62 -3.85
C LEU A 92 -17.64 -2.89 -5.13
N LEU A 93 -18.14 -4.12 -5.30
CA LEU A 93 -18.93 -4.51 -6.47
C LEU A 93 -20.26 -3.77 -6.53
N ALA A 94 -20.93 -3.56 -5.39
CA ALA A 94 -22.13 -2.77 -5.31
C ALA A 94 -21.88 -1.33 -5.77
N PHE A 95 -20.81 -0.70 -5.29
CA PHE A 95 -20.42 0.65 -5.72
C PHE A 95 -20.09 0.70 -7.22
N CYS A 96 -19.24 -0.20 -7.72
CA CYS A 96 -18.88 -0.27 -9.14
C CYS A 96 -20.11 -0.54 -10.02
N GLY A 97 -21.05 -1.38 -9.57
CA GLY A 97 -22.30 -1.67 -10.27
C GLY A 97 -23.23 -0.46 -10.31
N LEU A 98 -23.43 0.24 -9.20
CA LEU A 98 -24.19 1.49 -9.15
C LEU A 98 -23.58 2.54 -10.07
N ARG A 99 -22.25 2.65 -10.08
CA ARG A 99 -21.52 3.59 -10.94
C ARG A 99 -21.64 3.22 -12.42
N LEU A 100 -21.62 1.94 -12.76
CA LEU A 100 -21.87 1.48 -14.13
C LEU A 100 -23.27 1.89 -14.58
N LEU A 101 -24.29 1.76 -13.72
CA LEU A 101 -25.65 2.18 -14.05
C LEU A 101 -25.79 3.71 -14.14
N ALA A 102 -25.09 4.46 -13.28
CA ALA A 102 -25.22 5.91 -13.20
C ALA A 102 -24.44 6.68 -14.29
N VAL A 103 -23.23 6.22 -14.63
CA VAL A 103 -22.31 6.94 -15.55
C VAL A 103 -21.68 6.07 -16.62
N ASN A 104 -22.18 4.84 -16.81
CA ASN A 104 -21.67 3.87 -17.79
C ASN A 104 -20.16 3.57 -17.66
N ASP A 105 -19.64 3.57 -16.42
CA ASP A 105 -18.24 3.26 -16.11
C ASP A 105 -18.12 2.33 -14.90
N PHE A 106 -17.44 1.20 -15.08
CA PHE A 106 -17.21 0.22 -14.02
C PHE A 106 -15.83 0.42 -13.40
N GLY A 107 -15.79 0.88 -12.15
CA GLY A 107 -14.56 1.04 -11.38
C GLY A 107 -14.73 1.93 -10.16
N VAL A 108 -13.68 2.06 -9.36
CA VAL A 108 -13.73 2.90 -8.13
C VAL A 108 -13.69 4.39 -8.47
N VAL A 109 -12.87 4.78 -9.46
CA VAL A 109 -12.68 6.17 -9.87
C VAL A 109 -12.30 6.31 -11.35
N SER A 110 -12.81 7.34 -12.02
CA SER A 110 -12.35 7.79 -13.36
C SER A 110 -11.06 8.60 -13.24
N PHE A 111 -10.02 7.99 -12.68
CA PHE A 111 -8.75 8.68 -12.41
C PHE A 111 -7.52 7.94 -12.93
N GLY A 112 -7.66 6.66 -13.27
CA GLY A 112 -6.56 5.83 -13.75
C GLY A 112 -5.92 6.35 -15.03
N GLY A 113 -6.71 6.92 -15.95
CA GLY A 113 -6.21 7.49 -17.19
C GLY A 113 -5.40 8.76 -16.97
N TYR A 114 -5.88 9.66 -16.11
CA TYR A 114 -5.14 10.87 -15.73
C TYR A 114 -3.81 10.52 -15.06
N GLN A 115 -3.80 9.58 -14.11
CA GLN A 115 -2.55 9.16 -13.45
C GLN A 115 -1.59 8.46 -14.41
N ALA A 116 -2.09 7.55 -15.24
CA ALA A 116 -1.27 6.87 -16.23
C ALA A 116 -0.71 7.85 -17.28
N SER A 117 -1.42 8.92 -17.60
CA SER A 117 -0.94 9.94 -18.53
C SER A 117 0.27 10.71 -18.01
N GLY A 118 0.40 10.88 -16.69
CA GLY A 118 1.63 11.44 -16.10
C GLY A 118 2.88 10.61 -16.40
N LEU A 119 2.72 9.29 -16.57
CA LEU A 119 3.80 8.42 -17.01
C LEU A 119 3.94 8.42 -18.53
N ALA A 120 2.83 8.32 -19.26
CA ALA A 120 2.87 8.12 -20.70
C ALA A 120 3.22 9.37 -21.52
N VAL A 121 2.76 10.56 -21.13
CA VAL A 121 2.92 11.78 -21.95
C VAL A 121 4.39 12.18 -22.09
N GLY A 122 5.20 11.98 -21.05
CA GLY A 122 6.65 12.23 -21.12
C GLY A 122 7.40 11.35 -22.12
N LEU A 123 6.79 10.23 -22.55
CA LEU A 123 7.32 9.29 -23.53
C LEU A 123 6.77 9.53 -24.95
N LEU A 124 5.89 10.50 -25.15
CA LEU A 124 5.38 10.82 -26.48
C LEU A 124 6.49 11.44 -27.33
N ASP A 125 6.64 10.91 -28.54
CA ASP A 125 7.51 11.43 -29.59
C ASP A 125 6.74 11.52 -30.92
N PRO A 126 7.19 12.34 -31.89
CA PRO A 126 6.48 12.51 -33.16
C PRO A 126 6.20 11.19 -33.89
N SER A 127 7.17 10.26 -33.90
CA SER A 127 7.04 8.98 -34.60
C SER A 127 6.00 8.06 -33.97
N LEU A 128 5.83 8.15 -32.65
CA LEU A 128 4.83 7.39 -31.91
C LEU A 128 3.42 7.94 -32.13
N VAL A 129 3.30 9.27 -32.19
CA VAL A 129 2.04 9.97 -32.46
C VAL A 129 1.51 9.62 -33.85
N GLU A 130 2.37 9.59 -34.86
CA GLU A 130 1.98 9.18 -36.23
C GLU A 130 1.41 7.75 -36.28
N LYS A 131 2.01 6.84 -35.51
CA LYS A 131 1.60 5.43 -35.44
C LYS A 131 0.44 5.18 -34.48
N ALA A 132 0.00 6.19 -33.73
CA ALA A 132 -1.08 6.03 -32.77
C ALA A 132 -2.39 5.62 -33.47
N PRO A 133 -3.23 4.79 -32.81
CA PRO A 133 -4.57 4.47 -33.28
C PRO A 133 -5.37 5.74 -33.59
N ALA A 134 -6.20 5.70 -34.65
CA ALA A 134 -6.87 6.88 -35.18
C ALA A 134 -7.77 7.59 -34.15
N ASP A 135 -8.33 6.85 -33.20
CA ASP A 135 -9.23 7.34 -32.16
C ASP A 135 -8.53 8.12 -31.03
N VAL A 136 -7.26 7.82 -30.75
CA VAL A 136 -6.44 8.53 -29.75
C VAL A 136 -5.37 9.44 -30.37
N ARG A 137 -5.15 9.37 -31.68
CA ARG A 137 -4.16 10.20 -32.40
C ARG A 137 -4.38 11.71 -32.22
N PRO A 138 -5.60 12.26 -32.31
CA PRO A 138 -5.82 13.70 -32.09
C PRO A 138 -5.41 14.14 -30.68
N LEU A 139 -5.69 13.32 -29.68
CA LEU A 139 -5.27 13.56 -28.29
C LEU A 139 -3.74 13.53 -28.19
N ALA A 140 -3.08 12.53 -28.77
CA ALA A 140 -1.63 12.41 -28.76
C ALA A 140 -0.93 13.60 -29.43
N GLN A 141 -1.47 14.08 -30.57
CA GLN A 141 -0.98 15.27 -31.26
C GLN A 141 -1.13 16.53 -30.41
N ALA A 142 -2.31 16.75 -29.81
CA ALA A 142 -2.57 17.90 -28.97
C ALA A 142 -1.69 17.92 -27.72
N LEU A 143 -1.45 16.76 -27.09
CA LEU A 143 -0.56 16.61 -25.95
C LEU A 143 0.89 16.93 -26.31
N LEU A 144 1.38 16.37 -27.43
CA LEU A 144 2.74 16.63 -27.90
C LEU A 144 2.94 18.13 -28.23
N ALA A 145 1.97 18.76 -28.89
CA ALA A 145 2.01 20.18 -29.21
C ALA A 145 2.01 21.06 -27.94
N GLU A 146 1.13 20.77 -26.97
CA GLU A 146 1.08 21.52 -25.70
C GLU A 146 2.38 21.37 -24.90
N ARG A 147 2.97 20.18 -24.91
CA ARG A 147 4.24 19.88 -24.26
C ARG A 147 5.41 20.67 -24.88
N GLN A 148 5.47 20.72 -26.21
CA GLN A 148 6.43 21.54 -26.95
C GLN A 148 6.23 23.02 -26.66
N ARG A 149 4.98 23.49 -26.65
CA ARG A 149 4.63 24.88 -26.32
C ARG A 149 5.09 25.28 -24.92
N LYS A 150 5.03 24.37 -23.95
CA LYS A 150 5.51 24.58 -22.57
C LYS A 150 7.01 24.36 -22.38
N GLY A 151 7.73 23.93 -23.42
CA GLY A 151 9.16 23.66 -23.34
C GLY A 151 9.52 22.50 -22.39
N VAL A 152 8.62 21.55 -22.18
CA VAL A 152 8.89 20.39 -21.31
C VAL A 152 9.80 19.40 -22.07
N PRO A 153 11.01 19.10 -21.56
CA PRO A 153 12.00 18.30 -22.27
C PRO A 153 11.55 16.84 -22.41
N ALA A 154 11.84 16.19 -23.53
CA ALA A 154 11.58 14.76 -23.71
C ALA A 154 12.28 13.89 -22.65
N VAL A 155 11.54 12.95 -22.05
CA VAL A 155 12.12 11.98 -21.10
C VAL A 155 13.10 11.04 -21.80
N VAL A 156 12.84 10.75 -23.08
CA VAL A 156 13.72 9.96 -23.95
C VAL A 156 14.56 10.92 -24.79
N GLY A 157 15.86 10.96 -24.52
CA GLY A 157 16.83 11.75 -25.28
C GLY A 157 17.89 10.88 -25.98
N PRO A 158 18.88 11.49 -26.65
CA PRO A 158 19.94 10.77 -27.37
C PRO A 158 20.78 9.86 -26.47
N ARG A 159 20.89 10.22 -25.18
CA ARG A 159 21.63 9.45 -24.15
C ARG A 159 20.76 8.40 -23.45
N GLY A 160 19.54 8.16 -23.95
CA GLY A 160 18.55 7.28 -23.34
C GLY A 160 17.56 8.01 -22.45
N MET A 161 16.99 7.27 -21.52
CA MET A 161 15.89 7.72 -20.67
C MET A 161 16.39 8.41 -19.39
N ASP A 162 15.93 9.64 -19.15
CA ASP A 162 16.20 10.35 -17.90
C ASP A 162 15.07 10.15 -16.90
N LEU A 163 15.27 9.20 -15.98
CA LEU A 163 14.30 8.88 -14.92
C LEU A 163 14.09 10.04 -13.93
N ARG A 164 15.04 10.98 -13.80
CA ARG A 164 14.89 12.15 -12.91
C ARG A 164 13.91 13.15 -13.52
N LEU A 165 14.03 13.42 -14.82
CA LEU A 165 13.07 14.24 -15.56
C LEU A 165 11.67 13.64 -15.49
N TRP A 166 11.56 12.32 -15.69
CA TRP A 166 10.27 11.64 -15.65
C TRP A 166 9.54 11.83 -14.30
N LYS A 167 10.27 11.81 -13.20
CA LYS A 167 9.72 12.05 -11.85
C LYS A 167 9.38 13.49 -11.58
N ARG A 168 10.28 14.40 -11.94
CA ARG A 168 10.11 15.85 -11.76
C ARG A 168 8.86 16.34 -12.49
N ASP A 169 8.70 15.89 -13.73
CA ASP A 169 7.68 16.43 -14.64
C ASP A 169 6.37 15.64 -14.59
N PHE A 170 6.28 14.53 -13.83
CA PHE A 170 5.06 13.72 -13.73
C PHE A 170 3.78 14.52 -13.44
N ASN A 171 3.82 15.45 -12.48
CA ASN A 171 2.66 16.28 -12.17
C ASN A 171 2.36 17.31 -13.27
N ILE A 172 3.38 17.83 -13.94
CA ILE A 172 3.23 18.77 -15.06
C ILE A 172 2.57 18.03 -16.23
N GLU A 173 3.08 16.86 -16.58
CA GLU A 173 2.56 16.02 -17.65
C GLU A 173 1.10 15.60 -17.37
N ALA A 174 0.77 15.21 -16.14
CA ALA A 174 -0.60 14.80 -15.77
C ALA A 174 -1.58 15.97 -15.64
N TRP A 175 -1.25 16.99 -14.85
CA TRP A 175 -2.20 18.01 -14.37
C TRP A 175 -2.11 19.32 -15.14
N ASP A 176 -0.94 19.66 -15.67
CA ASP A 176 -0.76 20.92 -16.39
C ASP A 176 -0.86 20.73 -17.90
N ILE A 177 -0.65 19.51 -18.41
CA ILE A 177 -0.72 19.18 -19.85
C ILE A 177 -1.90 18.26 -20.13
N ALA A 178 -1.89 17.03 -19.59
CA ALA A 178 -2.84 16.01 -19.99
C ALA A 178 -4.29 16.34 -19.62
N ALA A 179 -4.54 16.72 -18.37
CA ALA A 179 -5.88 17.03 -17.92
C ALA A 179 -6.51 18.23 -18.67
N PRO A 180 -5.83 19.37 -18.85
CA PRO A 180 -6.38 20.50 -19.59
C PRO A 180 -6.58 20.21 -21.09
N VAL A 181 -5.65 19.50 -21.72
CA VAL A 181 -5.78 19.14 -23.15
C VAL A 181 -6.96 18.18 -23.36
N ALA A 182 -7.11 17.17 -22.49
CA ALA A 182 -8.25 16.27 -22.57
C ALA A 182 -9.58 17.00 -22.31
N ALA A 183 -9.62 17.92 -21.35
CA ALA A 183 -10.81 18.75 -21.10
C ALA A 183 -11.16 19.64 -22.30
N LYS A 184 -10.17 20.20 -23.01
CA LYS A 184 -10.41 20.98 -24.24
C LYS A 184 -10.98 20.13 -25.38
N LEU A 185 -10.51 18.89 -25.52
CA LEU A 185 -10.94 18.00 -26.62
C LEU A 185 -12.28 17.31 -26.37
N TYR A 186 -12.57 16.96 -25.11
CA TYR A 186 -13.74 16.15 -24.74
C TYR A 186 -14.78 16.93 -23.91
N GLY A 187 -14.54 18.22 -23.64
CA GLY A 187 -15.46 19.08 -22.91
C GLY A 187 -15.66 18.63 -21.46
N GLN A 188 -16.93 18.58 -21.04
CA GLN A 188 -17.33 18.19 -19.68
C GLN A 188 -17.40 16.66 -19.48
N ASP A 189 -17.18 15.86 -20.53
CA ASP A 189 -17.19 14.40 -20.43
C ASP A 189 -15.86 13.88 -19.85
N THR A 190 -15.74 14.00 -18.52
CA THR A 190 -14.56 13.55 -17.76
C THR A 190 -14.35 12.03 -17.83
N VAL A 191 -15.41 11.25 -18.07
CA VAL A 191 -15.33 9.80 -18.19
C VAL A 191 -14.68 9.43 -19.53
N LEU A 192 -15.14 10.04 -20.62
CA LEU A 192 -14.53 9.87 -21.94
C LEU A 192 -13.08 10.37 -21.95
N ALA A 193 -12.82 11.55 -21.37
CA ALA A 193 -11.47 12.10 -21.25
C ALA A 193 -10.52 11.12 -20.52
N ASN A 194 -10.92 10.61 -19.35
CA ASN A 194 -10.15 9.62 -18.60
C ASN A 194 -9.94 8.32 -19.40
N ARG A 195 -10.98 7.84 -20.10
CA ARG A 195 -10.89 6.62 -20.93
C ARG A 195 -9.88 6.80 -22.07
N ARG A 196 -9.94 7.92 -22.80
CA ARG A 196 -9.03 8.23 -23.91
C ARG A 196 -7.59 8.42 -23.45
N LEU A 197 -7.37 9.08 -22.31
CA LEU A 197 -6.06 9.14 -21.67
C LEU A 197 -5.55 7.76 -21.26
N GLY A 198 -6.41 6.88 -20.74
CA GLY A 198 -6.04 5.51 -20.38
C GLY A 198 -5.74 4.62 -21.59
N GLU A 199 -6.45 4.78 -22.70
CA GLU A 199 -6.19 4.10 -23.98
C GLU A 199 -4.84 4.54 -24.56
N LEU A 200 -4.60 5.86 -24.66
CA LEU A 200 -3.33 6.41 -25.10
C LEU A 200 -2.18 5.95 -24.19
N SER A 201 -2.35 6.02 -22.87
CA SER A 201 -1.31 5.62 -21.92
C SER A 201 -0.93 4.15 -22.06
N ARG A 202 -1.91 3.25 -22.24
CA ARG A 202 -1.64 1.83 -22.49
C ARG A 202 -0.90 1.63 -23.81
N TYR A 203 -1.26 2.35 -24.87
CA TYR A 203 -0.57 2.28 -26.16
C TYR A 203 0.91 2.70 -26.02
N VAL A 204 1.17 3.85 -25.39
CA VAL A 204 2.53 4.38 -25.20
C VAL A 204 3.36 3.45 -24.30
N LEU A 205 2.84 3.05 -23.14
CA LEU A 205 3.58 2.20 -22.19
C LEU A 205 3.89 0.82 -22.75
N ARG A 206 3.02 0.24 -23.59
CA ARG A 206 3.31 -1.01 -24.29
C ARG A 206 4.46 -0.87 -25.28
N ARG A 207 4.54 0.25 -26.00
CA ARG A 207 5.63 0.51 -26.94
C ARG A 207 6.96 0.73 -26.21
N TYR A 208 6.91 1.32 -25.03
CA TYR A 208 8.05 1.61 -24.16
C TYR A 208 8.14 0.67 -22.93
N LEU A 209 7.74 -0.60 -23.07
CA LEU A 209 7.62 -1.52 -21.94
C LEU A 209 8.92 -1.68 -21.13
N ARG A 210 10.08 -1.81 -21.81
CA ARG A 210 11.39 -1.93 -21.15
C ARG A 210 11.70 -0.70 -20.29
N ALA A 211 11.42 0.47 -20.82
CA ALA A 211 11.61 1.75 -20.16
C ALA A 211 10.70 1.89 -18.93
N TYR A 212 9.43 1.51 -19.07
CA TYR A 212 8.48 1.47 -17.96
C TYR A 212 8.90 0.49 -16.86
N LEU A 213 9.41 -0.69 -17.20
CA LEU A 213 9.91 -1.66 -16.21
C LEU A 213 11.13 -1.13 -15.45
N LEU A 214 12.08 -0.50 -16.14
CA LEU A 214 13.22 0.16 -15.51
C LEU A 214 12.77 1.26 -14.56
N PHE A 215 11.84 2.12 -15.00
CA PHE A 215 11.23 3.12 -14.15
C PHE A 215 10.57 2.51 -12.91
N ALA A 216 9.74 1.47 -13.08
CA ALA A 216 9.04 0.82 -11.98
C ALA A 216 10.02 0.23 -10.95
N LEU A 217 11.12 -0.38 -11.40
CA LEU A 217 12.17 -0.91 -10.52
C LEU A 217 12.91 0.21 -9.77
N THR A 218 13.30 1.28 -10.45
CA THR A 218 13.95 2.43 -9.80
C THR A 218 12.99 3.12 -8.81
N ASN A 219 11.73 3.25 -9.18
CA ASN A 219 10.69 3.83 -8.35
C ASN A 219 10.37 2.95 -7.13
N LEU A 220 10.42 1.62 -7.28
CA LEU A 220 10.32 0.67 -6.17
C LEU A 220 11.47 0.85 -5.19
N TRP A 221 12.72 0.90 -5.68
CA TRP A 221 13.89 1.11 -4.84
C TRP A 221 13.82 2.42 -4.05
N GLU A 222 13.43 3.51 -4.71
CA GLU A 222 13.22 4.79 -4.04
C GLU A 222 12.03 4.78 -3.07
N SER A 223 10.99 4.01 -3.34
CA SER A 223 9.87 3.82 -2.41
C SER A 223 10.30 3.09 -1.15
N LEU A 224 11.14 2.06 -1.27
CA LEU A 224 11.76 1.37 -0.15
C LEU A 224 12.67 2.31 0.65
N GLY A 225 13.52 3.10 -0.02
CA GLY A 225 14.33 4.13 0.63
C GLY A 225 13.46 5.21 1.31
N GLY A 226 12.35 5.59 0.69
CA GLY A 226 11.38 6.53 1.23
C GLY A 226 10.70 6.02 2.50
N LEU A 227 10.32 4.75 2.55
CA LEU A 227 9.78 4.12 3.76
C LEU A 227 10.74 4.25 4.96
N LEU A 228 12.03 4.05 4.72
CA LEU A 228 13.06 4.19 5.76
C LEU A 228 13.31 5.65 6.16
N ARG A 229 13.20 6.59 5.20
CA ARG A 229 13.50 8.02 5.40
C ARG A 229 12.34 8.83 6.01
N PHE A 230 11.10 8.54 5.65
CA PHE A 230 9.97 9.44 5.94
C PHE A 230 9.22 9.14 7.25
N GLY A 231 9.58 8.08 7.96
CA GLY A 231 9.06 7.87 9.32
C GLY A 231 10.05 8.43 10.34
N LEU A 232 10.01 9.72 10.67
CA LEU A 232 10.79 10.23 11.82
C LEU A 232 10.42 9.46 13.10
N VAL A 233 9.13 9.16 13.27
CA VAL A 233 8.64 8.29 14.35
C VAL A 233 9.20 6.86 14.22
N LEU A 234 9.22 6.30 13.01
CA LEU A 234 9.85 4.99 12.75
C LEU A 234 11.34 5.01 13.08
N GLN A 235 12.07 6.05 12.67
CA GLN A 235 13.49 6.23 12.93
C GLN A 235 13.77 6.38 14.42
N VAL A 236 12.96 7.15 15.15
CA VAL A 236 13.07 7.30 16.61
C VAL A 236 12.85 5.95 17.29
N PHE A 237 11.77 5.23 16.99
CA PHE A 237 11.53 3.93 17.62
C PHE A 237 12.56 2.87 17.20
N LEU A 238 13.01 2.89 15.95
CA LEU A 238 14.06 2.00 15.47
C LEU A 238 15.38 2.30 16.17
N ALA A 239 15.73 3.57 16.36
CA ALA A 239 16.91 3.98 17.12
C ALA A 239 16.82 3.54 18.59
N ILE A 240 15.67 3.78 19.24
CA ILE A 240 15.41 3.29 20.61
C ILE A 240 15.58 1.77 20.67
N ALA A 241 15.00 1.03 19.72
CA ALA A 241 15.09 -0.41 19.70
C ALA A 241 16.52 -0.92 19.44
N ILE A 242 17.28 -0.27 18.55
CA ILE A 242 18.70 -0.56 18.33
C ILE A 242 19.51 -0.31 19.61
N VAL A 243 19.28 0.80 20.31
CA VAL A 243 19.95 1.12 21.58
C VAL A 243 19.63 0.07 22.65
N LEU A 244 18.36 -0.29 22.82
CA LEU A 244 17.94 -1.32 23.78
C LEU A 244 18.50 -2.70 23.43
N TYR A 245 18.49 -3.08 22.15
CA TYR A 245 19.07 -4.33 21.69
C TYR A 245 20.60 -4.36 21.90
N SER A 246 21.29 -3.24 21.62
CA SER A 246 22.74 -3.12 21.84
C SER A 246 23.09 -3.19 23.32
N ALA A 247 22.34 -2.51 24.18
CA ALA A 247 22.48 -2.60 25.63
C ALA A 247 22.26 -4.04 26.14
N ARG A 248 21.34 -4.79 25.54
CA ARG A 248 21.13 -6.21 25.84
C ARG A 248 22.32 -7.07 25.46
N LEU A 249 22.90 -6.86 24.28
CA LEU A 249 24.13 -7.56 23.85
C LEU A 249 25.29 -7.28 24.81
N LEU A 250 25.50 -6.01 25.19
CA LEU A 250 26.58 -5.60 26.09
C LEU A 250 26.41 -6.10 27.53
N THR A 251 25.18 -6.20 28.01
CA THR A 251 24.89 -6.67 29.39
C THR A 251 24.94 -8.19 29.54
N GLY A 252 25.12 -8.93 28.44
CA GLY A 252 25.10 -10.40 28.45
C GLY A 252 23.71 -10.98 28.75
N ALA A 253 22.64 -10.19 28.60
CA ALA A 253 21.26 -10.60 28.79
C ALA A 253 20.76 -11.45 27.59
N TRP A 254 21.51 -12.50 27.28
CA TRP A 254 21.23 -13.41 26.18
C TRP A 254 20.01 -14.27 26.52
N PRO A 255 19.03 -14.42 25.61
CA PRO A 255 17.87 -15.30 25.83
C PRO A 255 18.23 -16.79 25.92
N GLY A 256 19.51 -17.17 25.87
CA GLY A 256 19.96 -18.57 25.83
C GLY A 256 20.00 -19.29 27.18
N ARG A 257 19.94 -18.59 28.32
CA ARG A 257 19.65 -19.21 29.61
C ARG A 257 18.16 -19.12 29.89
N ILE A 258 17.36 -19.78 29.04
CA ILE A 258 16.01 -20.16 29.42
C ILE A 258 16.22 -21.18 30.53
N ASP A 259 15.96 -20.77 31.76
CA ASP A 259 15.94 -21.68 32.90
C ASP A 259 14.98 -22.84 32.54
N PRO A 260 15.45 -24.09 32.41
CA PRO A 260 14.60 -25.21 32.03
C PRO A 260 13.45 -25.45 33.02
N GLY A 261 13.51 -24.84 34.21
CA GLY A 261 12.44 -24.82 35.21
C GLY A 261 11.39 -23.72 35.03
N LEU A 262 11.55 -22.77 34.09
CA LEU A 262 10.50 -21.79 33.84
C LEU A 262 9.29 -22.50 33.22
N PRO A 263 8.07 -22.31 33.79
CA PRO A 263 6.87 -22.92 33.24
C PRO A 263 6.75 -22.55 31.76
N ARG A 264 6.42 -23.55 30.93
CA ARG A 264 6.12 -23.34 29.51
C ARG A 264 5.21 -22.11 29.40
N PRO A 265 5.45 -21.21 28.43
CA PRO A 265 4.61 -20.04 28.23
C PRO A 265 3.14 -20.48 28.28
N GLY A 266 2.41 -20.04 29.30
CA GLY A 266 1.00 -20.40 29.44
C GLY A 266 0.19 -19.88 28.25
N ALA A 267 -1.07 -20.28 28.14
CA ALA A 267 -1.95 -19.89 27.03
C ALA A 267 -1.94 -18.37 26.70
N VAL A 268 -1.73 -17.52 27.70
CA VAL A 268 -1.58 -16.07 27.55
C VAL A 268 -0.36 -15.69 26.71
N ALA A 269 0.79 -16.32 26.95
CA ALA A 269 2.02 -16.02 26.23
C ALA A 269 1.98 -16.52 24.77
N GLU A 270 1.31 -17.65 24.50
CA GLU A 270 1.03 -18.11 23.13
C GLU A 270 0.11 -17.15 22.38
N GLN A 271 -0.94 -16.66 23.04
CA GLN A 271 -1.87 -15.69 22.46
C GLN A 271 -1.18 -14.35 22.16
N GLU A 272 -0.36 -13.84 23.09
CA GLU A 272 0.43 -12.63 22.86
C GLU A 272 1.39 -12.80 21.68
N TRP A 273 2.07 -13.94 21.59
CA TRP A 273 2.98 -14.25 20.48
C TRP A 273 2.24 -14.27 19.14
N ALA A 274 1.07 -14.91 19.08
CA ALA A 274 0.25 -14.97 17.87
C ALA A 274 -0.21 -13.59 17.39
N VAL A 275 -0.71 -12.74 18.31
CA VAL A 275 -1.17 -11.38 17.99
C VAL A 275 -0.03 -10.52 17.46
N ARG A 276 1.13 -10.57 18.11
CA ARG A 276 2.31 -9.78 17.73
C ARG A 276 2.83 -10.18 16.36
N ASN A 277 3.05 -11.47 16.11
CA ASN A 277 3.54 -11.94 14.81
C ASN A 277 2.50 -11.73 13.71
N GLY A 278 1.22 -11.89 14.02
CA GLY A 278 0.13 -11.55 13.13
C GLY A 278 0.16 -10.08 12.72
N PHE A 279 0.40 -9.17 13.67
CA PHE A 279 0.49 -7.73 13.42
C PHE A 279 1.73 -7.40 12.57
N ALA A 280 2.89 -7.96 12.92
CA ALA A 280 4.12 -7.82 12.15
C ALA A 280 3.96 -8.26 10.70
N LEU A 281 3.40 -9.44 10.48
CA LEU A 281 3.19 -9.98 9.15
C LEU A 281 2.17 -9.13 8.37
N ALA A 282 1.07 -8.71 9.00
CA ALA A 282 0.08 -7.84 8.38
C ALA A 282 0.67 -6.48 7.95
N ALA A 283 1.47 -5.86 8.83
CA ALA A 283 2.14 -4.60 8.57
C ALA A 283 3.17 -4.71 7.44
N LEU A 284 3.97 -5.79 7.43
CA LEU A 284 4.95 -6.06 6.37
C LEU A 284 4.27 -6.32 5.03
N LEU A 285 3.22 -7.16 5.00
CA LEU A 285 2.45 -7.42 3.79
C LEU A 285 1.79 -6.16 3.25
N TYR A 286 1.14 -5.37 4.12
CA TYR A 286 0.52 -4.12 3.71
C TYR A 286 1.55 -3.14 3.15
N GLY A 287 2.68 -2.95 3.85
CA GLY A 287 3.76 -2.09 3.39
C GLY A 287 4.30 -2.55 2.04
N ALA A 288 4.66 -3.82 1.90
CA ALA A 288 5.21 -4.38 0.67
C ALA A 288 4.25 -4.25 -0.53
N VAL A 289 2.99 -4.71 -0.39
CA VAL A 289 2.03 -4.67 -1.49
C VAL A 289 1.68 -3.22 -1.85
N SER A 290 1.55 -2.32 -0.85
CA SER A 290 1.28 -0.89 -1.10
C SER A 290 2.44 -0.21 -1.82
N THR A 291 3.69 -0.50 -1.43
CA THR A 291 4.89 0.02 -2.09
C THR A 291 5.00 -0.50 -3.52
N VAL A 292 4.78 -1.79 -3.76
CA VAL A 292 4.78 -2.35 -5.12
C VAL A 292 3.68 -1.71 -5.97
N PHE A 293 2.48 -1.58 -5.41
CA PHE A 293 1.35 -0.97 -6.11
C PHE A 293 1.63 0.50 -6.49
N VAL A 294 2.14 1.30 -5.55
CA VAL A 294 2.56 2.68 -5.81
C VAL A 294 3.67 2.70 -6.86
N ALA A 295 4.68 1.84 -6.75
CA ALA A 295 5.81 1.80 -7.65
C ALA A 295 5.41 1.56 -9.11
N LEU A 296 4.38 0.73 -9.32
CA LEU A 296 3.82 0.42 -10.63
C LEU A 296 2.87 1.51 -11.14
N ALA A 297 2.04 2.08 -10.26
CA ALA A 297 0.93 2.94 -10.66
C ALA A 297 1.24 4.44 -10.73
N SER A 298 2.29 4.91 -10.04
CA SER A 298 2.58 6.35 -9.89
C SER A 298 4.05 6.59 -9.56
N VAL A 299 4.55 7.82 -9.77
CA VAL A 299 5.81 8.24 -9.14
C VAL A 299 5.67 8.22 -7.62
N ASN A 300 6.72 7.76 -6.93
CA ASN A 300 6.78 7.77 -5.48
C ASN A 300 6.84 9.20 -4.95
N LEU A 301 5.68 9.72 -4.58
CA LEU A 301 5.56 10.91 -3.76
C LEU A 301 5.70 10.50 -2.29
N GLY A 302 6.40 11.30 -1.48
CA GLY A 302 6.62 10.99 -0.05
C GLY A 302 5.33 10.67 0.72
N ARG A 303 4.19 11.27 0.33
CA ARG A 303 2.86 10.98 0.90
C ARG A 303 2.41 9.52 0.73
N TYR A 304 2.83 8.84 -0.33
CA TYR A 304 2.52 7.42 -0.59
C TYR A 304 3.43 6.52 0.24
N SER A 305 4.74 6.83 0.31
CA SER A 305 5.67 6.13 1.20
C SER A 305 5.19 6.16 2.65
N ILE A 306 4.76 7.33 3.16
CA ILE A 306 4.22 7.45 4.52
C ILE A 306 2.94 6.62 4.69
N ALA A 307 2.06 6.57 3.68
CA ALA A 307 0.83 5.80 3.76
C ALA A 307 1.06 4.28 3.73
N ALA A 308 2.05 3.82 2.95
CA ALA A 308 2.46 2.40 2.91
C ALA A 308 3.15 1.98 4.23
N GLY A 309 3.94 2.88 4.83
CA GLY A 309 4.66 2.62 6.09
C GLY A 309 3.86 2.88 7.37
N ILE A 310 2.54 3.05 7.29
CA ILE A 310 1.71 3.49 8.43
C ILE A 310 1.84 2.63 9.69
N PHE A 311 2.08 1.32 9.54
CA PHE A 311 2.17 0.39 10.67
C PHE A 311 3.59 0.17 11.20
N PHE A 312 4.62 0.61 10.48
CA PHE A 312 6.00 0.41 10.89
C PHE A 312 6.37 1.11 12.21
N PRO A 313 5.89 2.33 12.51
CA PRO A 313 6.10 2.93 13.83
C PRO A 313 5.61 2.05 14.99
N SER A 314 4.45 1.43 14.85
CA SER A 314 3.89 0.54 15.87
C SER A 314 4.72 -0.74 16.02
N LEU A 315 5.27 -1.29 14.93
CA LEU A 315 6.19 -2.42 15.00
C LEU A 315 7.49 -2.08 15.71
N ALA A 316 8.09 -0.94 15.36
CA ALA A 316 9.32 -0.49 15.99
C ALA A 316 9.09 -0.20 17.49
N ALA A 317 7.94 0.36 17.85
CA ALA A 317 7.56 0.60 19.24
C ALA A 317 7.36 -0.71 20.03
N GLU A 318 6.70 -1.71 19.45
CA GLU A 318 6.55 -3.04 20.07
C GLU A 318 7.90 -3.71 20.28
N TRP A 319 8.78 -3.65 19.27
CA TRP A 319 10.12 -4.22 19.36
C TRP A 319 10.96 -3.52 20.43
N ALA A 320 10.98 -2.18 20.45
CA ALA A 320 11.63 -1.40 21.49
C ALA A 320 11.12 -1.77 22.89
N PHE A 321 9.80 -1.85 23.07
CA PHE A 321 9.20 -2.20 24.34
C PHE A 321 9.59 -3.61 24.81
N ARG A 322 9.69 -4.58 23.89
CA ARG A 322 10.14 -5.95 24.19
C ARG A 322 11.59 -5.98 24.69
N GLU A 323 12.49 -5.29 23.99
CA GLU A 323 13.90 -5.23 24.40
C GLU A 323 14.04 -4.53 25.76
N GLY A 324 13.30 -3.43 25.97
CA GLY A 324 13.27 -2.72 27.25
C GLY A 324 12.77 -3.57 28.41
N ARG A 325 11.68 -4.33 28.22
CA ARG A 325 11.14 -5.25 29.24
C ARG A 325 12.14 -6.35 29.59
N THR A 326 12.86 -6.88 28.59
CA THR A 326 13.86 -7.93 28.79
C THR A 326 15.04 -7.42 29.61
N LEU A 327 15.56 -6.25 29.27
CA LEU A 327 16.61 -5.57 30.03
C LEU A 327 16.19 -5.28 31.47
N TRP A 328 14.97 -4.75 31.65
CA TRP A 328 14.45 -4.45 32.99
C TRP A 328 14.34 -5.69 33.87
N GLY A 329 13.85 -6.81 33.32
CA GLY A 329 13.80 -8.09 34.01
C GLY A 329 15.19 -8.57 34.47
N TYR A 330 16.18 -8.47 33.58
CA TYR A 330 17.57 -8.81 33.88
C TYR A 330 18.13 -7.99 35.07
N PHE A 331 17.95 -6.67 35.06
CA PHE A 331 18.43 -5.81 36.15
C PHE A 331 17.70 -6.06 37.47
N ARG A 332 16.40 -6.41 37.44
CA ARG A 332 15.63 -6.72 38.65
C ARG A 332 16.13 -8.00 39.32
N CYS A 333 16.40 -9.05 38.56
CA CYS A 333 16.94 -10.30 39.10
C CYS A 333 18.32 -10.11 39.75
N ARG A 334 19.19 -9.29 39.14
CA ARG A 334 20.54 -9.04 39.66
C ARG A 334 20.58 -8.30 41.01
N ARG A 335 19.56 -7.48 41.31
CA ARG A 335 19.45 -6.78 42.61
C ARG A 335 19.04 -7.69 43.78
N VAL A 336 18.46 -8.86 43.50
CA VAL A 336 17.98 -9.76 44.57
C VAL A 336 19.12 -10.68 45.05
N THR A 337 20.18 -10.83 44.25
CA THR A 337 21.31 -11.72 44.54
C THR A 337 22.50 -11.03 45.21
N HIS A 338 22.41 -9.73 45.52
CA HIS A 338 23.43 -8.93 46.20
C HIS A 338 22.84 -8.28 47.44
#